data_AF-A0A7Y6XQ88-F1
#
_entry.id   AF-A0A7Y6XQ88-F1
#
_cell.length_a   1.000
_cell.length_b   1.000
_cell.length_c   1.000
_cell.angle_alpha   90.00
_cell.angle_beta   90.00
_cell.angle_gamma   90.00
#
_symmetry.space_group_name_H-M   'P 1'
#
loop_
_entity.id
_entity.type
_entity.pdbx_description
1 polymer ?
#
loop_
_entity_poly.entity_id
_entity_poly.type
_entity_poly.pdbx_seq_one_letter_code
_entity_poly.pdbx_strand_id
1 'polypeptide(L)'
;GSIILYQDQDERLWNTELIEKGFYYLQKASKWEVPSKYYLEASIAYWHTVRGNEKEKWPSILRLYDALIKFDSSPSILLNRLYALSQVKGNKIAYEEASQLKVEPSPYYHMLMSKLCAENSAASQQHIVQALQLSKSASEKEFLKNQLN
;
A
#
# COMPACT_ATOMS: atom_id res chain seq x y z
N GLY A 1 -15.71 10.19 10.40
CA GLY A 1 -15.51 8.76 10.16
C GLY A 1 -14.15 8.36 10.69
N SER A 2 -14.01 7.15 11.24
CA SER A 2 -12.72 6.58 11.65
C SER A 2 -12.02 5.92 10.46
N ILE A 3 -10.70 5.77 10.54
CA ILE A 3 -9.93 4.97 9.58
C ILE A 3 -10.13 3.50 9.92
N ILE A 4 -10.45 2.69 8.91
CA ILE A 4 -10.51 1.22 9.00
C ILE A 4 -9.40 0.68 8.12
N LEU A 5 -8.53 -0.16 8.67
CA LEU A 5 -7.45 -0.78 7.90
C LEU A 5 -8.03 -1.82 6.94
N TYR A 6 -7.32 -2.05 5.83
CA TYR A 6 -7.78 -2.95 4.78
C TYR A 6 -8.05 -4.38 5.27
N GLN A 7 -7.30 -4.89 6.25
CA GLN A 7 -7.55 -6.20 6.85
C GLN A 7 -8.75 -6.24 7.80
N ASP A 8 -9.23 -5.08 8.25
CA ASP A 8 -10.32 -4.95 9.21
C ASP A 8 -11.66 -4.55 8.55
N GLN A 9 -11.68 -4.44 7.21
CA GLN A 9 -12.89 -4.11 6.47
C GLN A 9 -13.87 -5.30 6.43
N ASP A 10 -15.16 -5.03 6.66
CA ASP A 10 -16.23 -6.01 6.44
C ASP A 10 -16.55 -6.14 4.95
N GLU A 11 -16.08 -7.23 4.35
CA GLU A 11 -16.20 -7.50 2.92
C GLU A 11 -17.64 -7.75 2.47
N ARG A 12 -18.53 -8.11 3.41
CA ARG A 12 -19.96 -8.26 3.10
C ARG A 12 -20.61 -6.93 2.69
N LEU A 13 -19.94 -5.81 2.99
CA LEU A 13 -20.36 -4.47 2.59
C LEU A 13 -19.75 -4.03 1.25
N TRP A 14 -18.87 -4.84 0.66
CA TRP A 14 -18.31 -4.52 -0.65
C TRP A 14 -19.36 -4.65 -1.74
N ASN A 15 -19.38 -3.71 -2.68
CA ASN A 15 -20.27 -3.78 -3.82
C ASN A 15 -19.71 -4.77 -4.86
N THR A 16 -20.21 -5.99 -4.83
CA THR A 16 -19.77 -7.09 -5.71
C THR A 16 -20.02 -6.78 -7.19
N GLU A 17 -21.13 -6.13 -7.52
CA GLU A 17 -21.46 -5.73 -8.89
C GLU A 17 -20.39 -4.78 -9.47
N LEU A 18 -19.92 -3.80 -8.69
CA LEU A 18 -18.86 -2.89 -9.12
C LEU A 18 -17.51 -3.59 -9.25
N ILE A 19 -17.21 -4.55 -8.37
CA ILE A 19 -15.98 -5.36 -8.45
C ILE A 19 -15.99 -6.20 -9.74
N GLU A 20 -17.09 -6.91 -10.02
CA GLU A 20 -17.25 -7.73 -11.23
C GLU A 20 -17.19 -6.88 -12.49
N LYS A 21 -17.83 -5.70 -12.49
CA LYS A 21 -17.77 -4.75 -13.60
C LYS A 21 -16.35 -4.24 -13.83
N GLY A 22 -15.62 -3.92 -12.76
CA GLY A 22 -14.21 -3.54 -12.83
C GLY A 22 -13.35 -4.63 -13.45
N PHE A 23 -13.53 -5.88 -13.00
CA PHE A 23 -12.82 -7.04 -13.55
C PHE A 23 -13.14 -7.30 -15.03
N TYR A 24 -14.41 -7.14 -15.43
CA TYR A 24 -14.83 -7.27 -16.83
C TYR A 24 -14.10 -6.31 -17.77
N TYR A 25 -14.02 -5.02 -17.40
CA TYR A 25 -13.30 -4.04 -18.21
C TYR A 25 -11.79 -4.23 -18.16
N LEU A 26 -11.24 -4.66 -17.02
CA LEU A 26 -9.83 -5.03 -16.91
C LEU A 26 -9.47 -6.16 -17.88
N GLN A 27 -10.30 -7.20 -17.98
CA GLN A 27 -10.09 -8.31 -18.92
C GLN A 27 -10.21 -7.86 -20.38
N LYS A 28 -11.09 -6.90 -20.69
CA LYS A 28 -11.12 -6.30 -22.04
C LYS A 28 -9.84 -5.55 -22.36
N ALA A 29 -9.27 -4.86 -21.38
CA ALA A 29 -8.04 -4.10 -21.53
C ALA A 29 -6.78 -4.99 -21.59
N SER A 30 -6.83 -6.26 -21.17
CA SER A 30 -5.67 -7.17 -21.25
C SER A 30 -5.32 -7.60 -22.67
N LYS A 31 -6.14 -7.23 -23.67
CA LYS A 31 -5.93 -7.56 -25.09
C LYS A 31 -4.91 -6.64 -25.79
N TRP A 32 -4.47 -5.58 -25.13
CA TRP A 32 -3.48 -4.64 -25.67
C TRP A 32 -2.07 -5.14 -25.37
N GLU A 33 -1.16 -5.05 -26.36
CA GLU A 33 0.21 -5.59 -26.25
C GLU A 33 1.08 -4.86 -25.20
N VAL A 34 0.83 -3.56 -25.00
CA VAL A 34 1.55 -2.74 -24.03
C VAL A 34 0.59 -2.29 -22.92
N PRO A 35 0.84 -2.66 -21.65
CA PRO A 35 0.02 -2.21 -20.54
C PRO A 35 0.20 -0.70 -20.32
N SER A 36 -0.91 0.03 -20.26
CA SER A 36 -0.92 1.44 -19.87
C SER A 36 -0.77 1.61 -18.36
N LYS A 37 -0.42 2.82 -17.90
CA LYS A 37 -0.45 3.20 -16.48
C LYS A 37 -1.77 2.80 -15.80
N TYR A 38 -2.90 3.11 -16.45
CA TYR A 38 -4.23 2.81 -15.92
C TYR A 38 -4.53 1.31 -15.83
N TYR A 39 -4.01 0.51 -16.77
CA TYR A 39 -4.13 -0.94 -16.70
C TYR A 39 -3.40 -1.50 -15.48
N LEU A 40 -2.21 -0.97 -15.17
CA LEU A 40 -1.43 -1.38 -14.00
C LEU A 40 -2.15 -0.99 -12.69
N GLU A 41 -2.64 0.25 -12.60
CA GLU A 41 -3.41 0.72 -11.43
C GLU A 41 -4.69 -0.10 -11.23
N ALA A 42 -5.44 -0.39 -12.30
CA ALA A 42 -6.64 -1.22 -12.24
C ALA A 42 -6.32 -2.68 -11.85
N SER A 43 -5.20 -3.22 -12.31
CA SER A 43 -4.72 -4.56 -11.92
C SER A 43 -4.36 -4.61 -10.44
N ILE A 44 -3.70 -3.57 -9.90
CA ILE A 44 -3.41 -3.47 -8.46
C ILE A 44 -4.72 -3.41 -7.66
N ALA A 45 -5.67 -2.57 -8.07
CA ALA A 45 -6.97 -2.47 -7.43
C ALA A 45 -7.73 -3.80 -7.42
N TYR A 46 -7.72 -4.54 -8.54
CA TYR A 46 -8.29 -5.89 -8.63
C TYR A 46 -7.66 -6.85 -7.61
N TRP A 47 -6.33 -6.85 -7.45
CA TRP A 47 -5.71 -7.70 -6.43
C TRP A 47 -6.13 -7.35 -5.00
N HIS A 48 -6.54 -6.10 -4.74
CA HIS A 48 -7.15 -5.70 -3.47
C HIS A 48 -8.63 -6.11 -3.32
N THR A 49 -9.29 -6.61 -4.35
CA THR A 49 -10.63 -7.22 -4.22
C THR A 49 -10.58 -8.74 -4.11
N VAL A 50 -9.42 -9.36 -4.38
CA VAL A 50 -9.21 -10.80 -4.25
C VAL A 50 -8.67 -11.17 -2.87
N ARG A 51 -9.35 -12.12 -2.20
CA ARG A 51 -8.96 -12.74 -0.92
C ARG A 51 -8.68 -14.23 -1.08
N GLY A 52 -7.97 -14.81 -0.12
CA GLY A 52 -7.60 -16.24 -0.10
C GLY A 52 -6.34 -16.60 -0.90
N ASN A 53 -5.85 -15.70 -1.78
CA ASN A 53 -4.69 -15.94 -2.64
C ASN A 53 -3.47 -15.12 -2.24
N GLU A 54 -3.18 -14.98 -0.94
CA GLU A 54 -2.08 -14.11 -0.46
C GLU A 54 -0.71 -14.49 -1.06
N LYS A 55 -0.50 -15.79 -1.30
CA LYS A 55 0.71 -16.32 -1.93
C LYS A 55 0.96 -15.73 -3.33
N GLU A 56 -0.08 -15.48 -4.10
CA GLU A 56 0.02 -14.93 -5.45
C GLU A 56 -0.19 -13.41 -5.49
N LYS A 57 -0.99 -12.88 -4.56
CA LYS A 57 -1.36 -11.48 -4.47
C LYS A 57 -0.16 -10.57 -4.35
N TRP A 58 0.65 -10.75 -3.30
CA TRP A 58 1.75 -9.82 -3.03
C TRP A 58 2.86 -9.85 -4.08
N PRO A 59 3.30 -11.03 -4.57
CA PRO A 59 4.22 -11.08 -5.71
C PRO A 59 3.66 -10.40 -6.97
N SER A 60 2.36 -10.51 -7.22
CA SER A 60 1.72 -9.88 -8.38
C SER A 60 1.61 -8.36 -8.22
N ILE A 61 1.18 -7.87 -7.06
CA ILE A 61 1.15 -6.43 -6.73
C ILE A 61 2.55 -5.82 -6.83
N LEU A 62 3.59 -6.50 -6.32
CA LEU A 62 4.97 -6.02 -6.42
C LEU A 62 5.42 -5.86 -7.87
N ARG A 63 5.20 -6.89 -8.72
CA ARG A 63 5.53 -6.81 -10.17
C ARG A 63 4.77 -5.69 -10.89
N LEU A 64 3.51 -5.45 -10.51
CA LEU A 64 2.71 -4.36 -11.07
C LEU A 64 3.28 -3.00 -10.68
N TYR A 65 3.70 -2.82 -9.41
CA TYR A 65 4.38 -1.59 -8.98
C TYR A 65 5.75 -1.41 -9.63
N ASP A 66 6.54 -2.48 -9.79
CA ASP A 66 7.82 -2.45 -10.55
C ASP A 66 7.61 -1.96 -11.99
N ALA A 67 6.51 -2.36 -12.63
CA ALA A 67 6.14 -1.87 -13.95
C ALA A 67 5.63 -0.42 -13.90
N LEU A 68 4.81 -0.07 -12.90
CA LEU A 68 4.16 1.23 -12.78
C LEU A 68 5.15 2.37 -12.55
N ILE A 69 6.24 2.13 -11.80
CA ILE A 69 7.27 3.15 -11.54
C ILE A 69 7.97 3.61 -12.83
N LYS A 70 7.99 2.77 -13.87
CA LYS A 70 8.54 3.16 -15.19
C LYS A 70 7.69 4.24 -15.88
N PHE A 71 6.43 4.40 -15.47
CA PHE A 71 5.52 5.44 -15.95
C PHE A 71 5.41 6.62 -14.98
N ASP A 72 5.44 6.35 -13.68
CA ASP A 72 5.22 7.36 -12.63
C ASP A 72 5.96 6.96 -11.35
N SER A 73 6.96 7.75 -10.96
CA SER A 73 7.76 7.57 -9.76
C SER A 73 7.34 8.50 -8.61
N SER A 74 6.05 8.86 -8.53
CA SER A 74 5.53 9.67 -7.44
C SER A 74 5.74 8.99 -6.06
N PRO A 75 5.87 9.78 -4.98
CA PRO A 75 6.12 9.24 -3.64
C PRO A 75 5.13 8.15 -3.21
N SER A 76 3.84 8.32 -3.50
CA SER A 76 2.81 7.32 -3.15
C SER A 76 3.04 5.97 -3.83
N ILE A 77 3.44 5.96 -5.10
CA ILE A 77 3.74 4.72 -5.85
C ILE A 77 4.98 4.04 -5.27
N LEU A 78 6.03 4.81 -4.96
CA LEU A 78 7.26 4.28 -4.33
C LEU A 78 6.96 3.65 -2.96
N LEU A 79 6.19 4.33 -2.11
CA LEU A 79 5.82 3.83 -0.79
C LEU A 79 4.95 2.57 -0.88
N ASN A 80 3.97 2.54 -1.79
CA ASN A 80 3.14 1.36 -1.98
C ASN A 80 3.93 0.17 -2.54
N ARG A 81 4.92 0.41 -3.40
CA ARG A 81 5.84 -0.64 -3.85
C ARG A 81 6.64 -1.23 -2.69
N LEU A 82 7.21 -0.38 -1.84
CA LEU A 82 7.97 -0.82 -0.66
C LEU A 82 7.10 -1.62 0.31
N TYR A 83 5.83 -1.22 0.46
CA TYR A 83 4.86 -2.02 1.19
C TYR A 83 4.68 -3.40 0.55
N ALA A 84 4.46 -3.48 -0.77
CA ALA A 84 4.36 -4.76 -1.46
C ALA A 84 5.63 -5.60 -1.34
N LEU A 85 6.81 -4.97 -1.37
CA LEU A 85 8.10 -5.61 -1.16
C LEU A 85 8.20 -6.23 0.23
N SER A 86 7.72 -5.56 1.28
CA SER A 86 7.75 -6.09 2.65
C SER A 86 6.91 -7.36 2.78
N GLN A 87 5.79 -7.44 2.05
CA GLN A 87 4.94 -8.62 2.03
C GLN A 87 5.56 -9.81 1.29
N VAL A 88 6.47 -9.56 0.33
CA VAL A 88 7.11 -10.61 -0.48
C VAL A 88 8.47 -11.04 0.08
N LYS A 89 9.27 -10.09 0.56
CA LYS A 89 10.67 -10.26 0.94
C LYS A 89 10.93 -10.02 2.43
N GLY A 90 9.91 -9.57 3.17
CA GLY A 90 10.01 -9.27 4.60
C GLY A 90 10.39 -7.81 4.88
N ASN A 91 10.04 -7.37 6.09
CA ASN A 91 10.19 -5.99 6.52
C ASN A 91 11.63 -5.47 6.46
N LYS A 92 12.62 -6.31 6.78
CA LYS A 92 14.03 -5.91 6.78
C LYS A 92 14.51 -5.44 5.40
N ILE A 93 14.22 -6.20 4.35
CA ILE A 93 14.63 -5.86 2.97
C ILE A 93 13.93 -4.57 2.51
N ALA A 94 12.64 -4.45 2.79
CA ALA A 94 11.90 -3.23 2.44
C ALA A 94 12.38 -2.00 3.23
N TYR A 95 12.77 -2.15 4.50
CA TYR A 95 13.34 -1.07 5.30
C TYR A 95 14.68 -0.59 4.73
N GLU A 96 15.58 -1.53 4.41
CA GLU A 96 16.88 -1.23 3.80
C GLU A 96 16.70 -0.44 2.49
N GLU A 97 15.79 -0.88 1.62
CA GLU A 97 15.50 -0.16 0.38
C GLU A 97 14.85 1.21 0.64
N ALA A 98 13.86 1.29 1.54
CA ALA A 98 13.19 2.53 1.88
C ALA A 98 14.15 3.59 2.44
N SER A 99 15.12 3.17 3.26
CA SER A 99 16.12 4.06 3.87
C SER A 99 17.07 4.72 2.85
N GLN A 100 17.17 4.16 1.65
CA GLN A 100 18.02 4.68 0.56
C GLN A 100 17.24 5.59 -0.40
N LEU A 101 15.90 5.57 -0.34
CA LEU A 101 15.09 6.42 -1.20
C LEU A 101 15.17 7.89 -0.75
N LYS A 102 15.37 8.78 -1.73
CA LYS A 102 15.26 10.23 -1.53
C LYS A 102 13.79 10.66 -1.65
N VAL A 103 12.96 10.20 -0.73
CA VAL A 103 11.55 10.61 -0.63
C VAL A 103 11.41 11.63 0.48
N GLU A 104 10.73 12.75 0.18
CA GLU A 104 10.44 13.77 1.19
C GLU A 104 9.63 13.18 2.36
N PRO A 105 10.00 13.48 3.62
CA PRO A 105 9.25 13.03 4.78
C PRO A 105 7.78 13.41 4.69
N SER A 106 6.91 12.43 4.94
CA SER A 106 5.46 12.59 4.95
C SER A 106 4.84 11.69 6.02
N PRO A 107 3.57 11.92 6.41
CA PRO A 107 2.87 11.01 7.32
C PRO A 107 2.92 9.56 6.82
N TYR A 108 2.67 9.35 5.54
CA TYR A 108 2.65 8.03 4.91
C TYR A 108 4.03 7.36 4.86
N TYR A 109 5.09 8.13 4.63
CA TYR A 109 6.47 7.63 4.71
C TYR A 109 6.75 7.10 6.13
N HIS A 110 6.44 7.90 7.15
CA HIS A 110 6.69 7.48 8.53
C HIS A 110 5.78 6.34 8.98
N MET A 111 4.52 6.28 8.52
CA MET A 111 3.66 5.13 8.76
C MET A 111 4.24 3.84 8.17
N LEU A 112 4.77 3.90 6.94
CA LEU A 112 5.43 2.75 6.33
C LEU A 112 6.69 2.38 7.14
N MET A 113 7.56 3.33 7.46
CA MET A 113 8.78 3.06 8.21
C MET A 113 8.50 2.45 9.59
N SER A 114 7.49 2.95 10.31
CA SER A 114 7.02 2.35 11.56
C SER A 114 6.63 0.87 11.39
N LYS A 115 5.89 0.54 10.33
CA LYS A 115 5.47 -0.83 10.02
C LYS A 115 6.64 -1.74 9.61
N LEU A 116 7.69 -1.17 9.01
CA LEU A 116 8.88 -1.91 8.60
C LEU A 116 9.87 -2.14 9.76
N CYS A 117 9.79 -1.35 10.84
CA CYS A 117 10.52 -1.62 12.06
C CYS A 117 9.98 -2.86 12.80
N ALA A 118 10.76 -3.38 13.74
CA ALA A 118 10.27 -4.38 14.68
C ALA A 118 9.08 -3.82 15.49
N GLU A 119 8.06 -4.64 15.71
CA GLU A 119 6.87 -4.27 16.48
C GLU A 119 7.27 -3.77 17.88
N ASN A 120 6.63 -2.68 18.33
CA ASN A 120 6.87 -2.03 19.62
C ASN A 120 8.31 -1.56 19.88
N SER A 121 9.16 -1.49 18.84
CA SER A 121 10.49 -0.92 18.97
C SER A 121 10.45 0.61 19.11
N ALA A 122 11.47 1.17 19.77
CA ALA A 122 11.64 2.62 19.89
C ALA A 122 11.67 3.31 18.52
N ALA A 123 12.27 2.67 17.51
CA ALA A 123 12.30 3.18 16.13
C ALA A 123 10.89 3.25 15.53
N SER A 124 10.06 2.22 15.75
CA SER A 124 8.67 2.22 15.29
C SER A 124 7.87 3.36 15.94
N GLN A 125 7.98 3.53 17.27
CA GLN A 125 7.31 4.59 18.01
C GLN A 125 7.75 5.99 17.56
N GLN A 126 9.05 6.19 17.31
CA GLN A 126 9.57 7.46 16.78
C GLN A 126 8.93 7.81 15.43
N HIS A 127 8.79 6.83 14.54
CA HIS A 127 8.11 7.04 13.26
C HIS A 127 6.62 7.35 13.42
N ILE A 128 5.90 6.69 14.34
CA ILE A 128 4.50 7.05 14.61
C ILE A 128 4.37 8.49 15.11
N VAL A 129 5.29 8.93 16.00
CA VAL A 129 5.32 10.33 16.47
C VAL A 129 5.58 11.31 15.33
N GLN A 130 6.53 11.02 14.43
CA GLN A 130 6.79 11.85 13.26
C GLN A 130 5.58 11.91 12.31
N ALA A 131 4.91 10.77 12.07
CA ALA A 131 3.68 10.73 11.29
C ALA A 131 2.59 11.62 11.92
N LEU A 132 2.44 11.57 13.25
CA LEU A 132 1.45 12.37 13.99
C LEU A 132 1.69 13.88 13.85
N GLN A 133 2.96 14.30 13.85
CA GLN A 133 3.35 15.71 13.68
C GLN A 133 3.04 16.24 12.28
N LEU A 134 3.24 15.42 11.26
CA LEU A 134 3.03 15.79 9.86
C LEU A 134 1.55 15.64 9.41
N SER A 135 0.76 14.81 10.10
CA SER A 135 -0.64 14.57 9.74
C SER A 135 -1.50 15.84 9.90
N LYS A 136 -2.38 16.07 8.93
CA LYS A 136 -3.33 17.20 8.93
C LYS A 136 -4.74 16.79 9.31
N SER A 137 -5.11 15.53 9.10
CA SER A 137 -6.46 15.02 9.39
C SER A 137 -6.61 14.66 10.88
N ALA A 138 -7.74 15.04 11.47
CA ALA A 138 -8.09 14.64 12.84
C ALA A 138 -8.22 13.11 12.97
N SER A 139 -8.81 12.43 11.97
CA SER A 139 -8.97 10.98 11.96
C SER A 139 -7.64 10.24 11.84
N GLU A 140 -6.69 10.77 11.06
CA GLU A 140 -5.32 10.23 10.98
C GLU A 140 -4.61 10.37 12.33
N LYS A 141 -4.72 11.54 12.97
CA LYS A 141 -4.10 11.77 14.27
C LYS A 141 -4.66 10.85 15.34
N GLU A 142 -5.96 10.63 15.35
CA GLU A 142 -6.61 9.70 16.27
C GLU A 142 -6.16 8.26 16.03
N PHE A 143 -6.13 7.83 14.76
CA PHE A 143 -5.61 6.51 14.38
C PHE A 143 -4.16 6.31 14.85
N LEU A 144 -3.27 7.27 14.60
CA LEU A 144 -1.85 7.18 14.98
C LEU A 144 -1.65 7.17 16.50
N LYS A 145 -2.47 7.92 17.26
CA LYS A 145 -2.44 7.86 18.74
C LYS A 145 -2.81 6.47 19.26
N ASN A 146 -3.79 5.82 18.64
CA ASN A 146 -4.18 4.46 19.03
C ASN A 146 -3.11 3.41 18.73
N GLN A 147 -2.17 3.69 17.82
CA GLN A 147 -1.02 2.82 17.54
C GLN A 147 0.15 2.99 18.54
N LEU A 148 0.11 4.02 19.40
CA LEU A 148 1.12 4.25 20.45
C LEU A 148 0.75 3.62 21.81
N ASN A 149 -0.50 3.21 21.98
CA ASN A 149 -1.03 2.62 23.21
C ASN A 149 -0.95 1.10 23.15
#